data_AF-A0A834TZE7-F1
#
_entry.id   AF-A0A834TZE7-F1
#
_cell.length_a   1.000
_cell.length_b   1.000
_cell.length_c   1.000
_cell.angle_alpha   90.00
_cell.angle_beta   90.00
_cell.angle_gamma   90.00
#
_symmetry.space_group_name_H-M   'P 1'
#
loop_
_entity.id
_entity.type
_entity.pdbx_description
1 polymer ?
#
loop_
_entity_poly.entity_id
_entity_poly.type
_entity_poly.pdbx_seq_one_letter_code
_entity_poly.pdbx_strand_id
1 'polypeptide(L)'
;MSLLSVGFLFNFEGTNEILMRVRTRSRTRIRTDLNFVLFNLQCLLLFLPFLNAQPLFPLPSSGVSARSLDALLQDYAFRAFFRPRTGVPYDGAVPSNLTGISVSAMRLRSGSLRIRGVDRYKEFQIPIGVVEQPYVERLVLVYHNLGNWSDQFYPLPGYTYLAPVLGLLAYSAANLSASELPELDIRASDKPILIKFPDVKSSPSSSSSSPKCVYFDLQGSVQFDMLLPGNVCSTVKQGHFSIVVEESSPPSPSPSPSPSPRSWGEEEEEEVRRSKKDTKIQKMEWAAESNENLQIASIGGTKAPLALGTRTRPVIETDYIP
;
A
#
# COMPACT_ATOMS: atom_id res chain seq x y z
N MET A 1 6.11 85.60 -61.05
CA MET A 1 6.56 84.24 -60.69
C MET A 1 5.40 83.62 -59.93
N SER A 2 4.50 82.82 -60.52
CA SER A 2 4.71 81.55 -61.26
C SER A 2 5.08 80.42 -60.28
N LEU A 3 4.34 79.30 -60.11
CA LEU A 3 3.08 78.76 -60.71
C LEU A 3 2.24 78.12 -59.56
N LEU A 4 0.90 78.22 -59.45
CA LEU A 4 -0.25 77.68 -60.23
C LEU A 4 -0.67 76.21 -59.91
N SER A 5 -2.00 75.97 -59.94
CA SER A 5 -2.79 74.75 -59.58
C SER A 5 -3.10 74.57 -58.07
N VAL A 6 -4.33 74.52 -57.52
CA VAL A 6 -5.70 74.03 -57.93
C VAL A 6 -5.83 72.49 -57.84
N GLY A 7 -6.86 71.86 -57.22
CA GLY A 7 -8.09 72.29 -56.50
C GLY A 7 -8.68 71.13 -55.64
N PHE A 8 -9.54 71.34 -54.61
CA PHE A 8 -11.04 71.43 -54.64
C PHE A 8 -11.77 70.22 -55.28
N LEU A 9 -12.82 69.57 -54.74
CA LEU A 9 -13.70 69.74 -53.54
C LEU A 9 -13.90 68.35 -52.81
N PHE A 10 -14.84 68.01 -51.90
CA PHE A 10 -15.99 68.62 -51.19
C PHE A 10 -16.42 67.75 -49.96
N ASN A 11 -17.17 68.30 -48.99
CA ASN A 11 -18.33 67.80 -48.17
C ASN A 11 -18.39 66.33 -47.60
N PHE A 12 -19.11 65.98 -46.51
CA PHE A 12 -20.10 66.69 -45.66
C PHE A 12 -20.15 66.10 -44.21
N GLU A 13 -20.76 66.82 -43.26
CA GLU A 13 -21.35 66.45 -41.95
C GLU A 13 -20.80 65.31 -41.06
N GLY A 14 -20.60 65.62 -39.76
CA GLY A 14 -20.19 64.63 -38.74
C GLY A 14 -20.06 65.17 -37.32
N THR A 15 -21.05 65.88 -36.80
CA THR A 15 -21.02 66.48 -35.44
C THR A 15 -21.04 65.44 -34.31
N ASN A 16 -20.20 65.63 -33.28
CA ASN A 16 -20.47 65.19 -31.91
C ASN A 16 -19.64 66.00 -30.89
N GLU A 17 -20.28 66.98 -30.24
CA GLU A 17 -19.73 67.54 -29.00
C GLU A 17 -19.93 66.54 -27.85
N ILE A 18 -18.88 66.25 -27.08
CA ILE A 18 -19.05 65.90 -25.65
C ILE A 18 -18.08 66.75 -24.81
N LEU A 19 -18.48 68.00 -24.62
CA LEU A 19 -18.34 68.81 -23.40
C LEU A 19 -17.31 68.31 -22.36
N MET A 20 -16.15 68.98 -22.27
CA MET A 20 -15.20 68.80 -21.15
C MET A 20 -15.81 69.29 -19.83
N ARG A 21 -16.48 68.39 -19.11
CA ARG A 21 -17.12 68.70 -17.83
C ARG A 21 -16.17 68.47 -16.66
N VAL A 22 -15.37 69.48 -16.32
CA VAL A 22 -14.56 69.51 -15.09
C VAL A 22 -15.47 69.31 -13.89
N ARG A 23 -15.44 68.11 -13.29
CA ARG A 23 -16.22 67.79 -12.09
C ARG A 23 -15.31 67.85 -10.87
N THR A 24 -15.59 68.80 -9.99
CA THR A 24 -14.82 69.05 -8.77
C THR A 24 -14.78 67.82 -7.86
N ARG A 25 -13.61 67.57 -7.26
CA ARG A 25 -13.35 66.45 -6.34
C ARG A 25 -14.13 66.65 -5.04
N SER A 26 -15.36 66.14 -4.96
CA SER A 26 -16.14 66.18 -3.73
C SER A 26 -15.45 65.36 -2.64
N ARG A 27 -15.25 65.98 -1.47
CA ARG A 27 -14.60 65.36 -0.31
C ARG A 27 -15.64 64.55 0.46
N THR A 28 -15.96 63.35 -0.02
CA THR A 28 -16.89 62.43 0.64
C THR A 28 -16.40 62.08 2.05
N ARG A 29 -16.97 62.77 3.04
CA ARG A 29 -16.77 62.48 4.46
C ARG A 29 -17.40 61.12 4.74
N ILE A 30 -16.56 60.07 4.82
CA ILE A 30 -17.00 58.73 5.20
C ILE A 30 -17.60 58.82 6.60
N ARG A 31 -18.93 58.80 6.66
CA ARG A 31 -19.67 58.62 7.90
C ARG A 31 -19.67 57.12 8.16
N THR A 32 -18.78 56.65 9.03
CA THR A 32 -18.72 55.25 9.42
C THR A 32 -19.98 54.93 10.21
N ASP A 33 -21.01 54.42 9.53
CA ASP A 33 -22.24 54.02 10.20
C ASP A 33 -21.93 52.92 11.21
N LEU A 34 -22.30 53.18 12.47
CA LEU A 34 -22.06 52.29 13.60
C LEU A 34 -22.65 50.90 13.34
N ASN A 35 -23.77 50.85 12.62
CA ASN A 35 -24.44 49.64 12.16
C ASN A 35 -23.59 48.80 11.19
N PHE A 36 -22.77 49.41 10.33
CA PHE A 36 -21.87 48.68 9.43
C PHE A 36 -20.72 48.03 10.22
N VAL A 37 -20.17 48.74 11.21
CA VAL A 37 -19.13 48.20 12.10
C VAL A 37 -19.71 47.06 12.96
N LEU A 38 -20.89 47.25 13.54
CA LEU A 38 -21.61 46.22 14.28
C LEU A 38 -21.93 44.99 13.43
N PHE A 39 -22.38 45.15 12.18
CA PHE A 39 -22.67 44.02 11.29
C PHE A 39 -21.41 43.20 10.98
N ASN A 40 -20.28 43.86 10.68
CA ASN A 40 -19.01 43.15 10.45
C ASN A 40 -18.50 42.46 11.73
N LEU A 41 -18.70 43.07 12.91
CA LEU A 41 -18.37 42.45 14.20
C LEU A 41 -19.26 41.23 14.49
N GLN A 42 -20.57 41.32 14.21
CA GLN A 42 -21.52 40.22 14.34
C GLN A 42 -21.13 39.05 13.43
N CYS A 43 -20.77 39.31 12.17
CA CYS A 43 -20.25 38.29 11.26
C CYS A 43 -18.95 37.65 11.79
N LEU A 44 -18.00 38.45 12.28
CA LEU A 44 -16.74 37.94 12.83
C LEU A 44 -17.00 36.98 14.01
N LEU A 45 -17.89 37.35 14.94
CA LEU A 45 -18.27 36.52 16.07
C LEU A 45 -18.98 35.22 15.65
N LEU A 46 -19.75 35.23 14.56
CA LEU A 46 -20.39 34.04 13.98
C LEU A 46 -19.42 33.10 13.23
N PHE A 47 -18.27 33.59 12.77
CA PHE A 47 -17.24 32.76 12.13
C PHE A 47 -16.16 32.23 13.10
N LEU A 48 -15.98 32.83 14.28
CA LEU A 48 -15.06 32.31 15.32
C LEU A 48 -15.25 30.83 15.70
N PRO A 49 -16.46 30.24 15.85
CA PRO A 49 -16.58 28.82 16.20
C PRO A 49 -16.04 27.87 15.11
N PHE A 50 -15.94 28.31 13.85
CA PHE A 50 -15.39 27.49 12.76
C PHE A 50 -13.86 27.48 12.72
N LEU A 51 -13.18 28.38 13.44
CA LEU A 51 -11.71 28.47 13.48
C LEU A 51 -11.05 27.52 14.52
N ASN A 52 -11.84 26.86 15.37
CA ASN A 52 -11.35 25.89 16.35
C ASN A 52 -11.95 24.47 16.19
N ALA A 53 -12.68 24.23 15.10
CA ALA A 53 -13.06 22.88 14.68
C ALA A 53 -11.92 22.20 13.91
N GLN A 54 -10.77 22.00 14.57
CA GLN A 54 -9.85 20.96 14.09
C GLN A 54 -10.58 19.61 14.23
N PRO A 55 -10.70 18.81 13.15
CA PRO A 55 -11.11 17.43 13.33
C PRO A 55 -10.00 16.74 14.15
N LEU A 56 -10.33 16.37 15.39
CA LEU A 56 -9.57 15.40 16.16
C LEU A 56 -9.72 14.04 15.48
N PHE A 57 -9.03 13.86 14.35
CA PHE A 57 -8.73 12.54 13.83
C PHE A 57 -8.04 11.78 14.96
N PRO A 58 -8.64 10.69 15.49
CA PRO A 58 -7.94 9.86 16.46
C PRO A 58 -6.68 9.35 15.78
N LEU A 59 -5.52 9.57 16.41
CA LEU A 59 -4.24 9.10 15.90
C LEU A 59 -4.37 7.59 15.64
N PRO A 60 -4.19 7.10 14.41
CA PRO A 60 -4.29 5.67 14.16
C PRO A 60 -3.09 4.98 14.81
N SER A 61 -3.30 4.42 16.00
CA SER A 61 -2.35 3.55 16.70
C SER A 61 -2.26 2.15 16.08
N SER A 62 -2.48 2.09 14.77
CA SER A 62 -2.42 0.97 13.86
C SER A 62 -1.76 1.52 12.60
N GLY A 63 -0.62 0.96 12.20
CA GLY A 63 0.30 1.62 11.26
C GLY A 63 -0.35 2.13 9.97
N VAL A 64 0.01 3.35 9.56
CA VAL A 64 -0.35 3.91 8.25
C VAL A 64 0.14 2.95 7.16
N SER A 65 -0.76 2.46 6.31
CA SER A 65 -0.40 1.50 5.27
C SER A 65 0.20 2.22 4.06
N ALA A 66 0.95 1.50 3.23
CA ALA A 66 1.46 2.01 1.96
C ALA A 66 0.36 2.67 1.10
N ARG A 67 -0.84 2.07 1.05
CA ARG A 67 -1.96 2.57 0.24
C ARG A 67 -2.65 3.81 0.85
N SER A 68 -2.65 3.98 2.17
CA SER A 68 -3.11 5.24 2.78
C SER A 68 -2.04 6.34 2.75
N LEU A 69 -0.75 5.98 2.68
CA LEU A 69 0.32 6.90 2.32
C LEU A 69 0.17 7.37 0.85
N ASP A 70 -0.11 6.48 -0.10
CA ASP A 70 -0.30 6.85 -1.52
C ASP A 70 -1.39 7.92 -1.68
N ALA A 71 -2.58 7.69 -1.09
CA ALA A 71 -3.69 8.65 -1.14
C ALA A 71 -3.34 9.99 -0.48
N LEU A 72 -2.56 9.98 0.61
CA LEU A 72 -2.09 11.19 1.28
C LEU A 72 -1.06 11.95 0.43
N LEU A 73 -0.13 11.25 -0.22
CA LEU A 73 0.86 11.84 -1.13
C LEU A 73 0.19 12.38 -2.40
N GLN A 74 -0.84 11.71 -2.94
CA GLN A 74 -1.65 12.18 -4.07
C GLN A 74 -2.24 13.58 -3.81
N ASP A 75 -2.80 13.82 -2.63
CA ASP A 75 -3.32 15.13 -2.22
C ASP A 75 -2.21 16.19 -2.16
N TYR A 76 -1.07 15.92 -1.50
CA TYR A 76 0.08 16.84 -1.49
C TYR A 76 0.68 17.10 -2.88
N ALA A 77 0.64 16.11 -3.77
CA ALA A 77 1.05 16.24 -5.17
C ALA A 77 0.11 17.16 -5.95
N PHE A 78 -1.21 16.99 -5.78
CA PHE A 78 -2.23 17.77 -6.48
C PHE A 78 -2.26 19.24 -6.02
N ARG A 79 -2.00 19.49 -4.73
CA ARG A 79 -1.86 20.85 -4.16
C ARG A 79 -0.75 21.69 -4.81
N ALA A 80 0.23 21.07 -5.47
CA ALA A 80 1.29 21.79 -6.20
C ALA A 80 0.80 22.48 -7.48
N PHE A 81 -0.40 22.15 -7.99
CA PHE A 81 -0.88 22.62 -9.29
C PHE A 81 -1.52 24.01 -9.30
N PHE A 82 -0.72 25.07 -9.39
CA PHE A 82 -1.22 26.39 -9.79
C PHE A 82 -1.17 26.58 -11.32
N ARG A 83 -2.35 26.59 -11.96
CA ARG A 83 -2.53 26.75 -13.43
C ARG A 83 -1.60 25.83 -14.27
N PRO A 84 -1.67 24.49 -14.06
CA PRO A 84 -0.63 23.57 -14.51
C PRO A 84 -0.51 23.42 -16.02
N ARG A 85 0.73 23.42 -16.52
CA ARG A 85 1.07 23.12 -17.92
C ARG A 85 1.17 21.61 -18.15
N THR A 86 0.84 21.17 -19.37
CA THR A 86 0.94 19.75 -19.76
C THR A 86 2.40 19.34 -19.92
N GLY A 87 2.79 18.21 -19.32
CA GLY A 87 4.16 17.67 -19.42
C GLY A 87 5.20 18.38 -18.57
N VAL A 88 4.79 19.26 -17.65
CA VAL A 88 5.67 19.92 -16.67
C VAL A 88 5.45 19.25 -15.31
N PRO A 89 6.53 18.83 -14.59
CA PRO A 89 6.42 18.34 -13.22
C PRO A 89 6.28 19.50 -12.23
N TYR A 90 5.49 19.30 -11.19
CA TYR A 90 5.28 20.23 -10.08
C TYR A 90 5.56 19.50 -8.77
N ASP A 91 6.58 19.94 -8.03
CA ASP A 91 6.98 19.29 -6.78
C ASP A 91 6.07 19.73 -5.62
N GLY A 92 5.60 18.75 -4.84
CA GLY A 92 4.67 18.96 -3.73
C GLY A 92 5.36 19.04 -2.37
N ALA A 93 4.84 19.87 -1.48
CA ALA A 93 5.36 20.02 -0.12
C ALA A 93 4.67 19.03 0.83
N VAL A 94 5.40 18.02 1.29
CA VAL A 94 4.96 17.07 2.33
C VAL A 94 4.98 17.72 3.73
N PRO A 95 4.16 17.25 4.69
CA PRO A 95 4.17 17.75 6.07
C PRO A 95 5.44 17.31 6.82
N SER A 96 5.79 18.01 7.90
CA SER A 96 6.97 17.74 8.74
C SER A 96 7.11 16.28 9.18
N ASN A 97 5.99 15.60 9.40
CA ASN A 97 5.95 14.22 9.88
C ASN A 97 6.34 13.19 8.80
N LEU A 98 6.48 13.62 7.54
CA LEU A 98 6.94 12.83 6.38
C LEU A 98 8.24 13.42 5.78
N THR A 99 9.01 14.18 6.56
CA THR A 99 10.28 14.78 6.11
C THR A 99 11.21 13.70 5.57
N GLY A 100 11.78 13.92 4.38
CA GLY A 100 12.62 12.95 3.67
C GLY A 100 11.87 12.16 2.59
N ILE A 101 10.53 12.15 2.59
CA ILE A 101 9.74 11.80 1.41
C ILE A 101 9.74 13.01 0.45
N SER A 102 9.84 12.77 -0.86
CA SER A 102 9.54 13.77 -1.88
C SER A 102 8.44 13.29 -2.82
N VAL A 103 7.65 14.23 -3.32
CA VAL A 103 6.50 13.97 -4.19
C VAL A 103 6.47 14.97 -5.35
N SER A 104 6.07 14.51 -6.53
CA SER A 104 5.91 15.35 -7.73
C SER A 104 4.65 14.96 -8.49
N ALA A 105 4.07 15.91 -9.22
CA ALA A 105 2.89 15.69 -10.06
C ALA A 105 3.12 16.23 -11.47
N MET A 106 2.92 15.40 -12.49
CA MET A 106 2.95 15.80 -13.90
C MET A 106 1.57 15.59 -14.54
N ARG A 107 0.91 16.68 -14.96
CA ARG A 107 -0.36 16.61 -15.68
C ARG A 107 -0.12 16.33 -17.17
N LEU A 108 -0.80 15.32 -17.72
CA LEU A 108 -0.72 14.93 -19.13
C LEU A 108 -2.10 14.86 -19.80
N ARG A 109 -2.12 14.96 -21.13
CA ARG A 109 -3.20 14.43 -21.96
C ARG A 109 -2.86 12.98 -22.29
N SER A 110 -3.83 12.06 -22.20
CA SER A 110 -3.58 10.64 -22.47
C SER A 110 -3.06 10.36 -23.87
N GLY A 111 -3.61 11.04 -24.89
CA GLY A 111 -3.07 10.99 -26.25
C GLY A 111 -1.64 11.51 -26.38
N SER A 112 -1.20 12.43 -25.51
CA SER A 112 0.21 12.89 -25.48
C SER A 112 1.12 11.86 -24.78
N LEU A 113 0.68 11.24 -23.69
CA LEU A 113 1.39 10.13 -23.06
C LEU A 113 1.61 8.99 -24.08
N ARG A 114 0.53 8.53 -24.73
CA ARG A 114 0.57 7.45 -25.72
C ARG A 114 1.48 7.74 -26.92
N ILE A 115 1.44 8.96 -27.47
CA ILE A 115 2.13 9.30 -28.72
C ILE A 115 3.58 9.79 -28.48
N ARG A 116 3.90 10.35 -27.31
CA ARG A 116 5.21 10.99 -27.05
C ARG A 116 5.98 10.41 -25.86
N GLY A 117 5.33 9.70 -24.95
CA GLY A 117 5.93 9.32 -23.67
C GLY A 117 6.35 10.52 -22.83
N VAL A 118 7.31 10.30 -21.92
CA VAL A 118 8.02 11.31 -21.14
C VAL A 118 9.48 10.85 -20.99
N ASP A 119 10.42 11.46 -21.73
CA ASP A 119 11.85 11.09 -21.69
C ASP A 119 12.46 11.20 -20.27
N ARG A 120 11.99 12.17 -19.47
CA ARG A 120 12.51 12.45 -18.12
C ARG A 120 11.39 12.88 -17.19
N TYR A 121 11.06 12.02 -16.23
CA TYR A 121 10.25 12.38 -15.08
C TYR A 121 10.94 11.89 -13.81
N LYS A 122 11.81 12.74 -13.26
CA LYS A 122 12.78 12.36 -12.21
C LYS A 122 13.61 11.16 -12.72
N GLU A 123 13.64 10.05 -11.98
CA GLU A 123 14.32 8.79 -12.33
C GLU A 123 13.59 7.98 -13.43
N PHE A 124 12.32 8.26 -13.70
CA PHE A 124 11.51 7.51 -14.64
C PHE A 124 11.66 8.02 -16.09
N GLN A 125 11.85 7.09 -17.02
CA GLN A 125 11.73 7.31 -18.46
C GLN A 125 10.55 6.51 -19.00
N ILE A 126 9.54 7.21 -19.48
CA ILE A 126 8.24 6.65 -19.86
C ILE A 126 8.17 6.61 -21.40
N PRO A 127 8.04 5.44 -22.03
CA PRO A 127 8.13 5.33 -23.49
C PRO A 127 6.86 5.79 -24.19
N ILE A 128 6.97 5.94 -25.52
CA ILE A 128 5.83 5.96 -26.43
C ILE A 128 5.09 4.61 -26.32
N GLY A 129 3.76 4.61 -26.44
CA GLY A 129 2.94 3.40 -26.38
C GLY A 129 2.42 3.02 -24.99
N VAL A 130 2.59 3.86 -23.98
CA VAL A 130 1.88 3.73 -22.69
C VAL A 130 0.42 4.17 -22.83
N VAL A 131 -0.51 3.39 -22.27
CA VAL A 131 -1.96 3.64 -22.31
C VAL A 131 -2.56 3.46 -20.92
N GLU A 132 -3.53 4.29 -20.55
CA GLU A 132 -4.25 4.22 -19.28
C GLU A 132 -5.62 3.51 -19.40
N GLN A 133 -6.06 2.88 -18.31
CA GLN A 133 -7.38 2.24 -18.19
C GLN A 133 -8.00 2.53 -16.81
N PRO A 134 -9.26 3.00 -16.72
CA PRO A 134 -10.12 3.45 -17.82
C PRO A 134 -9.59 4.72 -18.50
N TYR A 135 -9.97 4.93 -19.77
CA TYR A 135 -9.53 6.09 -20.55
C TYR A 135 -10.06 7.42 -19.97
N VAL A 136 -9.20 8.45 -19.98
CA VAL A 136 -9.54 9.83 -19.59
C VAL A 136 -9.00 10.84 -20.61
N GLU A 137 -9.54 12.06 -20.67
CA GLU A 137 -8.96 13.09 -21.57
C GLU A 137 -7.60 13.60 -21.04
N ARG A 138 -7.42 13.58 -19.71
CA ARG A 138 -6.21 14.03 -19.00
C ARG A 138 -6.02 13.21 -17.72
N LEU A 139 -4.76 12.91 -17.43
CA LEU A 139 -4.32 12.20 -16.22
C LEU A 139 -3.22 12.99 -15.50
N VAL A 140 -2.95 12.64 -14.25
CA VAL A 140 -1.78 13.04 -13.49
C VAL A 140 -0.92 11.80 -13.28
N LEU A 141 0.37 11.89 -13.59
CA LEU A 141 1.36 10.96 -13.07
C LEU A 141 1.90 11.53 -11.76
N VAL A 142 1.68 10.85 -10.65
CA VAL A 142 2.28 11.18 -9.36
C VAL A 142 3.54 10.34 -9.19
N TYR A 143 4.61 11.01 -8.80
CA TYR A 143 5.90 10.43 -8.46
C TYR A 143 6.09 10.47 -6.94
N HIS A 144 6.54 9.37 -6.35
CA HIS A 144 6.96 9.27 -4.96
C HIS A 144 8.43 8.90 -4.88
N ASN A 145 9.15 9.41 -3.89
CA ASN A 145 10.42 8.86 -3.43
C ASN A 145 10.42 8.88 -1.91
N LEU A 146 10.43 7.69 -1.31
CA LEU A 146 10.24 7.52 0.14
C LEU A 146 11.53 7.75 0.94
N GLY A 147 12.70 7.83 0.30
CA GLY A 147 13.97 7.98 1.00
C GLY A 147 14.14 6.93 2.11
N ASN A 148 14.38 7.40 3.33
CA ASN A 148 14.57 6.56 4.52
C ASN A 148 13.28 5.87 5.02
N TRP A 149 12.10 6.22 4.49
CA TRP A 149 10.82 5.61 4.89
C TRP A 149 10.53 4.30 4.14
N SER A 150 11.42 3.88 3.25
CA SER A 150 11.28 2.68 2.39
C SER A 150 10.96 1.41 3.18
N ASP A 151 11.82 1.05 4.15
CA ASP A 151 11.64 -0.13 5.01
C ASP A 151 10.36 -0.09 5.87
N GLN A 152 9.87 1.11 6.21
CA GLN A 152 8.72 1.29 7.08
C GLN A 152 7.39 1.04 6.35
N PHE A 153 7.28 1.44 5.08
CA PHE A 153 6.05 1.25 4.29
C PHE A 153 6.10 0.01 3.37
N TYR A 154 7.30 -0.46 3.01
CA TYR A 154 7.53 -1.65 2.19
C TYR A 154 8.51 -2.61 2.88
N PRO A 155 8.18 -3.14 4.06
CA PRO A 155 9.05 -4.07 4.79
C PRO A 155 9.25 -5.37 3.99
N LEU A 156 10.51 -5.73 3.73
CA LEU A 156 10.87 -6.86 2.88
C LEU A 156 11.87 -7.80 3.60
N PRO A 157 11.39 -8.80 4.36
CA PRO A 157 12.25 -9.64 5.19
C PRO A 157 13.22 -10.49 4.35
N GLY A 158 14.49 -10.55 4.77
CA GLY A 158 15.57 -11.26 4.06
C GLY A 158 16.23 -10.46 2.95
N TYR A 159 15.89 -9.17 2.78
CA TYR A 159 16.45 -8.29 1.76
C TYR A 159 16.80 -6.91 2.33
N THR A 160 17.97 -6.39 1.99
CA THR A 160 18.37 -5.01 2.33
C THR A 160 18.10 -4.07 1.14
N TYR A 161 17.50 -2.90 1.40
CA TYR A 161 17.35 -1.85 0.39
C TYR A 161 18.67 -1.12 0.09
N LEU A 162 19.15 -1.27 -1.16
CA LEU A 162 20.29 -0.51 -1.69
C LEU A 162 19.87 0.86 -2.23
N ALA A 163 18.62 1.02 -2.64
CA ALA A 163 18.04 2.28 -3.13
C ALA A 163 16.73 2.64 -2.37
N PRO A 164 16.28 3.90 -2.39
CA PRO A 164 14.97 4.25 -1.85
C PRO A 164 13.84 3.72 -2.75
N VAL A 165 12.67 3.43 -2.15
CA VAL A 165 11.46 3.06 -2.91
C VAL A 165 10.94 4.28 -3.68
N LEU A 166 10.85 4.12 -5.00
CA LEU A 166 10.30 5.08 -5.95
C LEU A 166 8.92 4.62 -6.41
N GLY A 167 7.91 5.48 -6.27
CA GLY A 167 6.55 5.24 -6.75
C GLY A 167 6.28 6.01 -8.05
N LEU A 168 5.54 5.38 -8.96
CA LEU A 168 4.90 6.03 -10.10
C LEU A 168 3.46 5.53 -10.18
N LEU A 169 2.48 6.43 -9.97
CA LEU A 169 1.04 6.14 -9.98
C LEU A 169 0.30 7.10 -10.91
N ALA A 170 -0.80 6.65 -11.53
CA ALA A 170 -1.62 7.44 -12.43
C ALA A 170 -3.02 7.70 -11.84
N TYR A 171 -3.50 8.95 -11.95
CA TYR A 171 -4.81 9.38 -11.45
C TYR A 171 -5.55 10.24 -12.49
N SER A 172 -6.88 10.32 -12.41
CA SER A 172 -7.67 11.19 -13.29
C SER A 172 -7.40 12.68 -13.03
N ALA A 173 -7.14 13.46 -14.09
CA ALA A 173 -6.95 14.91 -14.01
C ALA A 173 -8.21 15.72 -14.40
N ALA A 174 -9.39 15.11 -14.23
CA ALA A 174 -10.69 15.74 -14.45
C ALA A 174 -10.98 16.81 -13.38
N ASN A 175 -10.73 16.50 -12.10
CA ASN A 175 -10.79 17.44 -10.98
C ASN A 175 -9.46 17.40 -10.21
N LEU A 176 -8.72 18.51 -10.21
CA LEU A 176 -7.45 18.64 -9.49
C LEU A 176 -7.62 19.07 -8.02
N SER A 177 -8.85 19.29 -7.57
CA SER A 177 -9.22 19.59 -6.18
C SER A 177 -9.94 18.42 -5.50
N ALA A 178 -9.83 17.21 -6.05
CA ALA A 178 -10.34 15.98 -5.45
C ALA A 178 -9.22 15.22 -4.72
N SER A 179 -9.52 14.79 -3.49
CA SER A 179 -8.75 13.82 -2.71
C SER A 179 -9.26 12.39 -2.97
N GLU A 180 -8.50 11.39 -2.54
CA GLU A 180 -8.90 9.97 -2.54
C GLU A 180 -9.37 9.47 -3.93
N LEU A 181 -8.72 9.97 -4.98
CA LEU A 181 -8.98 9.51 -6.34
C LEU A 181 -8.49 8.07 -6.52
N PRO A 182 -9.27 7.18 -7.17
CA PRO A 182 -8.79 5.84 -7.52
C PRO A 182 -7.66 5.93 -8.56
N GLU A 183 -6.70 5.02 -8.49
CA GLU A 183 -5.69 4.88 -9.53
C GLU A 183 -6.32 4.46 -10.88
N LEU A 184 -5.80 5.00 -11.97
CA LEU A 184 -5.95 4.46 -13.32
C LEU A 184 -4.85 3.43 -13.52
N ASP A 185 -5.11 2.24 -14.05
CA ASP A 185 -4.01 1.37 -14.51
C ASP A 185 -3.28 2.06 -15.67
N ILE A 186 -1.94 2.00 -15.69
CA ILE A 186 -1.15 2.38 -16.87
C ILE A 186 -0.26 1.23 -17.29
N ARG A 187 -0.33 0.90 -18.57
CA ARG A 187 0.40 -0.21 -19.15
C ARG A 187 1.24 0.23 -20.35
N ALA A 188 2.51 -0.17 -20.34
CA ALA A 188 3.41 0.02 -21.48
C ALA A 188 3.23 -1.14 -22.50
N SER A 189 3.22 -0.80 -23.79
CA SER A 189 2.98 -1.78 -24.87
C SER A 189 4.28 -2.36 -25.44
N ASP A 190 5.03 -1.58 -26.22
CA ASP A 190 6.13 -2.10 -27.05
C ASP A 190 7.52 -2.00 -26.37
N LYS A 191 7.66 -1.05 -25.45
CA LYS A 191 8.88 -0.81 -24.66
C LYS A 191 8.49 -0.66 -23.18
N PRO A 192 9.32 -1.11 -22.23
CA PRO A 192 9.06 -0.89 -20.81
C PRO A 192 9.32 0.56 -20.40
N ILE A 193 8.67 0.98 -19.31
CA ILE A 193 9.09 2.11 -18.49
C ILE A 193 10.42 1.74 -17.85
N LEU A 194 11.40 2.64 -17.90
CA LEU A 194 12.72 2.45 -17.30
C LEU A 194 12.86 3.36 -16.07
N ILE A 195 13.48 2.84 -15.01
CA ILE A 195 13.63 3.50 -13.71
C ILE A 195 15.11 3.51 -13.37
N LYS A 196 15.73 4.69 -13.35
CA LYS A 196 17.19 4.85 -13.21
C LYS A 196 17.55 5.32 -11.82
N PHE A 197 18.16 4.47 -11.01
CA PHE A 197 18.54 4.82 -9.64
C PHE A 197 19.95 5.43 -9.62
N PRO A 198 20.12 6.74 -9.37
CA PRO A 198 21.44 7.37 -9.34
C PRO A 198 22.22 6.96 -8.09
N ASP A 199 21.57 7.03 -6.93
CA ASP A 199 22.18 6.86 -5.61
C ASP A 199 21.87 5.47 -5.06
N VAL A 200 22.70 4.49 -5.45
CA VAL A 200 22.60 3.10 -4.98
C VAL A 200 23.75 2.81 -4.01
N LYS A 201 23.41 2.38 -2.80
CA LYS A 201 24.38 1.94 -1.78
C LYS A 201 25.19 0.75 -2.30
N SER A 202 26.47 0.69 -1.95
CA SER A 202 27.28 -0.51 -2.18
C SER A 202 26.68 -1.71 -1.44
N SER A 203 26.71 -2.89 -2.05
CA SER A 203 26.26 -4.13 -1.41
C SER A 203 27.07 -4.38 -0.12
N PRO A 204 26.43 -4.71 1.02
CA PRO A 204 27.16 -5.03 2.24
C PRO A 204 28.01 -6.29 2.04
N SER A 205 29.18 -6.35 2.69
CA SER A 205 30.15 -7.45 2.52
C SER A 205 29.66 -8.82 3.01
N SER A 206 28.52 -8.88 3.69
CA SER A 206 27.78 -10.11 4.00
C SER A 206 26.99 -10.64 2.80
N SER A 207 26.39 -9.77 1.98
CA SER A 207 25.52 -10.19 0.88
C SER A 207 26.29 -10.96 -0.21
N SER A 208 25.91 -12.21 -0.41
CA SER A 208 26.50 -13.12 -1.42
C SER A 208 25.73 -13.14 -2.75
N SER A 209 24.56 -12.50 -2.80
CA SER A 209 23.66 -12.45 -3.95
C SER A 209 23.87 -11.17 -4.77
N SER A 210 23.53 -11.20 -6.05
CA SER A 210 23.56 -9.98 -6.88
C SER A 210 22.36 -9.07 -6.56
N PRO A 211 22.51 -7.73 -6.71
CA PRO A 211 21.38 -6.81 -6.62
C PRO A 211 20.28 -7.12 -7.63
N LYS A 212 19.03 -7.04 -7.18
CA LYS A 212 17.81 -7.34 -7.93
C LYS A 212 16.89 -6.12 -7.89
N CYS A 213 16.10 -5.94 -8.94
CA CYS A 213 14.96 -5.03 -8.91
C CYS A 213 13.84 -5.68 -8.10
N VAL A 214 13.17 -4.89 -7.24
CA VAL A 214 11.92 -5.28 -6.59
C VAL A 214 10.79 -4.36 -7.04
N TYR A 215 9.61 -4.94 -7.23
CA TYR A 215 8.37 -4.27 -7.59
C TYR A 215 7.26 -4.64 -6.60
N PHE A 216 6.50 -3.64 -6.18
CA PHE A 216 5.30 -3.75 -5.36
C PHE A 216 4.11 -3.23 -6.17
N ASP A 217 3.07 -4.06 -6.32
CA ASP A 217 1.83 -3.65 -6.97
C ASP A 217 0.84 -2.98 -6.00
N LEU A 218 -0.27 -2.47 -6.56
CA LEU A 218 -1.32 -1.78 -5.80
C LEU A 218 -2.11 -2.69 -4.85
N GLN A 219 -1.89 -4.01 -4.94
CA GLN A 219 -2.48 -5.06 -4.11
C GLN A 219 -1.50 -5.54 -3.03
N GLY A 220 -0.25 -5.06 -3.04
CA GLY A 220 0.80 -5.46 -2.11
C GLY A 220 1.53 -6.76 -2.49
N SER A 221 1.37 -7.26 -3.71
CA SER A 221 2.19 -8.39 -4.19
C SER A 221 3.60 -7.92 -4.53
N VAL A 222 4.59 -8.74 -4.20
CA VAL A 222 6.01 -8.45 -4.39
C VAL A 222 6.57 -9.31 -5.52
N GLN A 223 7.29 -8.71 -6.45
CA GLN A 223 7.91 -9.40 -7.58
C GLN A 223 9.36 -8.92 -7.75
N PHE A 224 10.23 -9.79 -8.27
CA PHE A 224 11.64 -9.50 -8.46
C PHE A 224 12.03 -9.67 -9.93
N ASP A 225 12.92 -8.80 -10.42
CA ASP A 225 13.46 -8.85 -11.79
C ASP A 225 14.96 -8.54 -11.80
N MET A 226 15.64 -8.83 -12.91
CA MET A 226 17.06 -8.60 -13.08
C MET A 226 17.38 -7.11 -13.18
N LEU A 227 18.41 -6.66 -12.45
CA LEU A 227 18.90 -5.29 -12.55
C LEU A 227 19.64 -5.09 -13.89
N LEU A 228 19.18 -4.12 -14.69
CA LEU A 228 19.81 -3.80 -15.98
C LEU A 228 21.04 -2.90 -15.78
N PRO A 229 22.01 -2.92 -16.72
CA PRO A 229 23.25 -2.13 -16.62
C PRO A 229 23.01 -0.64 -16.40
N GLY A 230 23.75 -0.04 -15.46
CA GLY A 230 23.60 1.36 -15.07
C GLY A 230 22.51 1.60 -14.03
N ASN A 231 22.26 0.63 -13.14
CA ASN A 231 21.29 0.70 -12.05
C ASN A 231 19.85 0.97 -12.54
N VAL A 232 19.42 0.23 -13.56
CA VAL A 232 18.11 0.46 -14.21
C VAL A 232 17.17 -0.70 -13.99
N CYS A 233 15.95 -0.42 -13.50
CA CYS A 233 14.86 -1.38 -13.47
C CYS A 233 13.90 -1.14 -14.64
N SER A 234 13.28 -2.20 -15.15
CA SER A 234 12.27 -2.15 -16.21
C SER A 234 10.90 -2.61 -15.70
N THR A 235 9.83 -1.96 -16.14
CA THR A 235 8.45 -2.36 -15.83
C THR A 235 7.51 -2.08 -17.00
N VAL A 236 6.41 -2.83 -17.08
CA VAL A 236 5.29 -2.53 -18.00
C VAL A 236 4.06 -1.97 -17.27
N LYS A 237 4.14 -1.72 -15.96
CA LYS A 237 3.06 -1.23 -15.09
C LYS A 237 3.53 -0.10 -14.17
N GLN A 238 2.57 0.63 -13.60
CA GLN A 238 2.74 1.47 -12.42
C GLN A 238 2.89 0.67 -11.11
N GLY A 239 3.26 1.37 -10.03
CA GLY A 239 3.43 0.82 -8.68
C GLY A 239 4.69 1.41 -8.02
N HIS A 240 5.34 0.64 -7.15
CA HIS A 240 6.51 1.09 -6.41
C HIS A 240 7.69 0.14 -6.61
N PHE A 241 8.90 0.71 -6.70
CA PHE A 241 10.08 0.03 -7.23
C PHE A 241 11.32 0.37 -6.41
N SER A 242 12.23 -0.58 -6.24
CA SER A 242 13.57 -0.30 -5.70
C SER A 242 14.61 -1.31 -6.17
N ILE A 243 15.87 -1.10 -5.76
CA ILE A 243 16.96 -2.06 -5.85
C ILE A 243 17.24 -2.61 -4.46
N VAL A 244 17.21 -3.93 -4.34
CA VAL A 244 17.46 -4.67 -3.11
C VAL A 244 18.57 -5.69 -3.34
N VAL A 245 19.21 -6.14 -2.26
CA VAL A 245 20.04 -7.34 -2.27
C VAL A 245 19.54 -8.31 -1.20
N GLU A 246 19.59 -9.59 -1.51
CA GLU A 246 19.26 -10.68 -0.62
C GLU A 246 20.34 -10.79 0.47
N GLU A 247 19.91 -10.80 1.72
CA GLU A 247 20.81 -10.95 2.86
C GLU A 247 21.32 -12.39 2.91
N SER A 248 22.63 -12.58 3.08
CA SER A 248 23.14 -13.88 3.50
C SER A 248 22.47 -14.22 4.84
N SER A 249 21.82 -15.38 4.94
CA SER A 249 21.40 -15.86 6.26
C SER A 249 22.61 -15.85 7.20
N PRO A 250 22.45 -15.43 8.47
CA PRO A 250 23.52 -15.61 9.44
C PRO A 250 23.91 -17.10 9.42
N PRO A 251 25.21 -17.44 9.49
CA PRO A 251 25.64 -18.82 9.39
C PRO A 251 24.89 -19.65 10.43
N SER A 252 24.15 -20.66 9.96
CA SER A 252 23.41 -21.58 10.82
C SER A 252 24.34 -21.99 11.97
N PRO A 253 23.92 -21.85 13.25
CA PRO A 253 24.81 -22.06 14.37
C PRO A 253 25.45 -23.43 14.22
N SER A 254 26.78 -23.45 14.08
CA SER A 254 27.53 -24.65 13.73
C SER A 254 27.06 -25.80 14.61
N PRO A 255 26.74 -26.98 14.03
CA PRO A 255 26.15 -28.08 14.78
C PRO A 255 27.01 -28.31 16.02
N SER A 256 26.37 -28.15 17.19
CA SER A 256 27.08 -28.12 18.47
C SER A 256 27.98 -29.35 18.59
N PRO A 257 29.25 -29.19 19.01
CA PRO A 257 30.23 -30.26 18.94
C PRO A 257 29.66 -31.51 19.61
N SER A 258 29.50 -32.56 18.81
CA SER A 258 28.77 -33.75 19.22
C SER A 258 29.37 -34.31 20.50
N PRO A 259 28.55 -34.61 21.53
CA PRO A 259 29.08 -35.09 22.80
C PRO A 259 29.81 -36.40 22.55
N SER A 260 31.12 -36.40 22.81
CA SER A 260 31.96 -37.58 22.65
C SER A 260 31.39 -38.74 23.45
N PRO A 261 31.26 -39.95 22.87
CA PRO A 261 30.36 -40.97 23.40
C PRO A 261 30.78 -41.45 24.79
N ARG A 262 30.02 -41.05 25.80
CA ARG A 262 30.05 -41.62 27.14
C ARG A 262 28.79 -42.47 27.33
N SER A 263 28.96 -43.78 27.35
CA SER A 263 28.12 -44.77 28.04
C SER A 263 26.63 -44.42 28.26
N TRP A 264 25.81 -44.48 27.19
CA TRP A 264 24.34 -44.42 27.27
C TRP A 264 23.67 -45.78 27.01
N GLY A 265 24.38 -46.89 27.21
CA GLY A 265 23.92 -48.23 26.83
C GLY A 265 22.87 -48.88 27.74
N GLU A 266 22.68 -48.37 28.97
CA GLU A 266 21.89 -49.07 30.01
C GLU A 266 20.54 -48.39 30.32
N GLU A 267 20.42 -47.06 30.18
CA GLU A 267 19.20 -46.33 30.52
C GLU A 267 18.12 -46.39 29.43
N GLU A 268 18.49 -46.25 28.14
CA GLU A 268 17.54 -46.36 27.01
C GLU A 268 16.85 -47.74 26.97
N GLU A 269 17.56 -48.83 27.26
CA GLU A 269 16.96 -50.17 27.22
C GLU A 269 15.95 -50.38 28.36
N GLU A 270 16.18 -49.80 29.55
CA GLU A 270 15.15 -49.82 30.60
C GLU A 270 13.95 -48.91 30.25
N GLU A 271 14.16 -47.70 29.72
CA GLU A 271 13.04 -46.82 29.36
C GLU A 271 12.18 -47.43 28.25
N VAL A 272 12.80 -47.99 27.21
CA VAL A 272 12.11 -48.76 26.16
C VAL A 272 11.40 -49.99 26.74
N ARG A 273 11.99 -50.68 27.73
CA ARG A 273 11.32 -51.80 28.43
C ARG A 273 10.15 -51.34 29.32
N ARG A 274 10.18 -50.12 29.86
CA ARG A 274 9.11 -49.51 30.66
C ARG A 274 7.94 -49.12 29.76
N SER A 275 8.20 -48.31 28.73
CA SER A 275 7.22 -47.93 27.70
C SER A 275 6.53 -49.16 27.05
N LYS A 276 7.27 -50.24 26.76
CA LYS A 276 6.70 -51.50 26.24
C LYS A 276 5.82 -52.25 27.25
N LYS A 277 6.04 -52.11 28.57
CA LYS A 277 5.14 -52.64 29.60
C LYS A 277 3.88 -51.80 29.70
N ASP A 278 4.01 -50.48 29.74
CA ASP A 278 2.88 -49.57 29.93
C ASP A 278 1.90 -49.62 28.76
N THR A 279 2.42 -49.64 27.52
CA THR A 279 1.65 -49.90 26.29
C THR A 279 0.93 -51.26 26.32
N LYS A 280 1.52 -52.29 26.96
CA LYS A 280 0.90 -53.61 27.11
C LYS A 280 -0.20 -53.61 28.17
N ILE A 281 -0.08 -52.82 29.24
CA ILE A 281 -1.11 -52.64 30.27
C ILE A 281 -2.33 -51.96 29.66
N GLN A 282 -2.14 -50.81 29.01
CA GLN A 282 -3.22 -50.08 28.32
C GLN A 282 -3.96 -50.95 27.29
N LYS A 283 -3.25 -51.82 26.56
CA LYS A 283 -3.88 -52.76 25.62
C LYS A 283 -4.73 -53.84 26.31
N MET A 284 -4.43 -54.22 27.55
CA MET A 284 -5.25 -55.15 28.34
C MET A 284 -6.44 -54.45 29.00
N GLU A 285 -6.27 -53.19 29.45
CA GLU A 285 -7.35 -52.36 29.97
C GLU A 285 -8.40 -52.09 28.89
N TRP A 286 -7.97 -51.64 27.70
CA TRP A 286 -8.86 -51.46 26.55
C TRP A 286 -9.59 -52.75 26.15
N ALA A 287 -8.92 -53.91 26.22
CA ALA A 287 -9.54 -55.21 25.92
C ALA A 287 -10.52 -55.69 27.01
N ALA A 288 -10.45 -55.15 28.23
CA ALA A 288 -11.43 -55.38 29.28
C ALA A 288 -12.66 -54.47 29.11
N GLU A 289 -12.45 -53.22 28.70
CA GLU A 289 -13.52 -52.27 28.39
C GLU A 289 -14.25 -52.58 27.06
N SER A 290 -13.56 -53.17 26.07
CA SER A 290 -14.13 -53.47 24.75
C SER A 290 -15.02 -54.71 24.70
N ASN A 291 -15.25 -55.40 25.82
CA ASN A 291 -15.98 -56.66 25.85
C ASN A 291 -17.48 -56.45 26.15
N GLU A 292 -18.33 -57.22 25.46
CA GLU A 292 -19.73 -56.87 25.21
C GLU A 292 -20.62 -56.72 26.46
N ASN A 293 -21.64 -55.84 26.34
CA ASN A 293 -22.68 -55.62 27.36
C ASN A 293 -23.46 -56.92 27.66
N LEU A 294 -23.07 -57.64 28.71
CA LEU A 294 -23.85 -58.77 29.23
C LEU A 294 -25.24 -58.30 29.66
N GLN A 295 -26.29 -58.92 29.14
CA GLN A 295 -27.66 -58.59 29.52
C GLN A 295 -27.94 -59.08 30.95
N ILE A 296 -28.16 -58.12 31.86
CA ILE A 296 -28.44 -58.38 33.28
C ILE A 296 -29.95 -58.44 33.49
N ALA A 297 -30.46 -59.58 33.94
CA ALA A 297 -31.81 -59.69 34.48
C ALA A 297 -31.83 -59.30 35.96
N SER A 298 -32.97 -58.77 36.42
CA SER A 298 -33.28 -58.61 37.84
C SER A 298 -34.32 -59.66 38.23
N ILE A 299 -34.00 -60.52 39.20
CA ILE A 299 -34.91 -61.54 39.73
C ILE A 299 -35.15 -61.19 41.20
N GLY A 300 -36.30 -60.59 41.49
CA GLY A 300 -36.53 -59.93 42.77
C GLY A 300 -35.55 -58.77 42.98
N GLY A 301 -34.95 -58.69 44.17
CA GLY A 301 -33.96 -57.66 44.51
C GLY A 301 -32.55 -57.87 43.97
N THR A 302 -32.27 -58.98 43.29
CA THR A 302 -30.91 -59.38 42.90
C THR A 302 -30.72 -59.32 41.38
N LYS A 303 -29.55 -58.84 40.94
CA LYS A 303 -29.16 -58.75 39.53
C LYS A 303 -28.19 -59.86 39.15
N ALA A 304 -28.40 -60.50 38.00
CA ALA A 304 -27.57 -61.60 37.49
C ALA A 304 -27.49 -61.59 35.95
N PRO A 305 -26.38 -62.06 35.34
CA PRO A 305 -26.25 -62.15 33.89
C PRO A 305 -27.12 -63.27 33.30
N LEU A 306 -27.73 -63.01 32.14
CA LEU A 306 -28.49 -64.01 31.39
C LEU A 306 -27.58 -64.85 30.49
N ALA A 307 -27.60 -66.18 30.67
CA ALA A 307 -27.00 -67.12 29.73
C ALA A 307 -28.04 -67.56 28.67
N LEU A 308 -27.72 -67.41 27.39
CA LEU A 308 -28.69 -67.55 26.29
C LEU A 308 -29.14 -68.99 25.94
N GLY A 309 -28.71 -70.01 26.69
CA GLY A 309 -29.20 -71.38 26.52
C GLY A 309 -28.45 -72.44 27.32
N THR A 310 -29.19 -73.41 27.87
CA THR A 310 -28.65 -74.56 28.61
C THR A 310 -28.66 -75.83 27.74
N ARG A 311 -27.48 -76.43 27.49
CA ARG A 311 -27.30 -77.56 26.56
C ARG A 311 -26.87 -78.87 27.25
N THR A 312 -27.62 -79.29 28.26
CA THR A 312 -27.64 -80.68 28.76
C THR A 312 -28.96 -80.95 29.47
N ARG A 313 -29.50 -82.16 29.34
CA ARG A 313 -30.52 -82.68 30.27
C ARG A 313 -29.80 -83.52 31.33
N PRO A 314 -30.12 -83.37 32.63
CA PRO A 314 -29.58 -84.27 33.65
C PRO A 314 -30.18 -85.67 33.48
N VAL A 315 -29.32 -86.69 33.55
CA VAL A 315 -29.70 -88.07 33.87
C VAL A 315 -29.39 -88.27 35.34
N ILE A 316 -30.29 -88.93 36.06
CA ILE A 316 -30.13 -89.27 37.47
C ILE A 316 -30.01 -90.78 37.56
N GLU A 317 -28.86 -91.26 38.02
CA GLU A 317 -28.68 -92.64 38.46
C GLU A 317 -28.43 -92.62 39.97
N THR A 318 -29.24 -93.38 40.69
CA THR A 318 -29.19 -93.52 42.14
C THR A 318 -28.55 -94.85 42.49
N ASP A 319 -27.59 -94.86 43.41
CA ASP A 319 -27.37 -96.02 44.28
C ASP A 319 -26.81 -95.57 45.63
N TYR A 320 -27.42 -96.06 46.71
CA TYR A 320 -26.97 -95.89 48.09
C TYR A 320 -27.35 -97.16 48.86
N ILE A 321 -26.34 -97.98 49.20
CA ILE A 321 -26.48 -99.15 50.06
C ILE A 321 -25.10 -99.51 50.63
N PRO A 322 -24.97 -99.86 51.92
CA PRO A 322 -25.45 -99.06 53.05
C PRO A 322 -24.36 -98.76 54.11
#